data_AF-A0AAD5T068-F1
#
_entry.id   AF-A0AAD5T068-F1
#
_cell.length_a   1.000
_cell.length_b   1.000
_cell.length_c   1.000
_cell.angle_alpha   90.00
_cell.angle_beta   90.00
_cell.angle_gamma   90.00
#
_symmetry.space_group_name_H-M   'P 1'
#
loop_
_entity.id
_entity.type
_entity.pdbx_description
1 polymer ?
#
loop_
_entity_poly.entity_id
_entity_poly.type
_entity_poly.pdbx_seq_one_letter_code
_entity_poly.pdbx_strand_id
1 'polypeptide(L)'
;MAAKEKAVTRAVRGVESLLKKNKADYIKGWGKITSPGEVSVDGLDGTKSTLKTKNIIIATGSEPSPFPGIEIDEKVVVTSTGALSLEKIPESLIVIGGGVIGLEL
;
A
#
# COMPACT_ATOMS: atom_id res chain seq x y z
N MET A 1 -5.57 -16.80 -8.68
CA MET A 1 -5.62 -15.55 -7.88
C MET A 1 -6.87 -15.37 -7.00
N ALA A 2 -8.04 -15.93 -7.36
CA ALA A 2 -9.29 -15.72 -6.59
C ALA A 2 -9.23 -16.07 -5.08
N ALA A 3 -8.52 -17.13 -4.69
CA ALA A 3 -8.36 -17.48 -3.27
C ALA A 3 -7.57 -16.41 -2.49
N LYS A 4 -6.49 -15.88 -3.09
CA LYS A 4 -5.68 -14.77 -2.55
C LYS A 4 -6.55 -13.54 -2.33
N GLU A 5 -7.28 -13.11 -3.37
CA GLU A 5 -8.15 -11.93 -3.31
C GLU A 5 -9.24 -12.05 -2.25
N LYS A 6 -9.83 -13.25 -2.10
CA LYS A 6 -10.82 -13.51 -1.05
C LYS A 6 -10.22 -13.37 0.35
N ALA A 7 -9.01 -13.90 0.56
CA ALA A 7 -8.29 -13.78 1.83
C ALA A 7 -7.95 -12.31 2.14
N VAL A 8 -7.41 -11.57 1.16
CA VAL A 8 -7.08 -10.15 1.29
C VAL A 8 -8.34 -9.33 1.59
N THR A 9 -9.43 -9.53 0.84
CA THR A 9 -10.70 -8.83 1.03
C THR A 9 -11.27 -9.05 2.43
N ARG A 10 -11.19 -10.30 2.93
CA ARG A 10 -11.63 -10.63 4.29
C ARG A 10 -10.83 -9.87 5.34
N ALA A 11 -9.50 -9.82 5.19
CA ALA A 11 -8.63 -9.12 6.12
C ALA A 11 -8.89 -7.61 6.12
N VAL A 12 -8.96 -7.00 4.94
CA VAL A 12 -9.23 -5.55 4.77
C VAL A 12 -10.57 -5.15 5.42
N ARG A 13 -11.64 -5.90 5.13
CA ARG A 13 -12.96 -5.65 5.75
C ARG A 13 -12.95 -5.85 7.27
N GLY A 14 -12.15 -6.81 7.76
CA GLY A 14 -11.93 -7.01 9.18
C GLY A 14 -11.34 -5.78 9.86
N VAL A 15 -10.33 -5.16 9.24
CA VAL A 15 -9.72 -3.92 9.75
C VAL A 15 -10.71 -2.76 9.72
N GLU A 16 -11.46 -2.56 8.63
CA GLU A 16 -12.49 -1.50 8.57
C GLU A 16 -13.56 -1.68 9.68
N SER A 17 -13.96 -2.93 9.94
CA SER A 17 -14.88 -3.25 11.04
C SER A 17 -14.29 -2.92 12.41
N LEU A 18 -13.00 -3.22 12.64
CA LEU A 18 -12.32 -2.90 13.88
C LEU A 18 -12.19 -1.39 14.10
N LEU A 19 -11.85 -0.61 13.07
CA LEU A 19 -11.80 0.85 13.15
C LEU A 19 -13.17 1.42 13.57
N LYS A 20 -14.24 0.99 12.89
CA LYS A 20 -15.60 1.41 13.22
C LYS A 20 -16.01 1.00 14.64
N LYS A 21 -15.71 -0.23 15.06
CA LYS A 21 -16.01 -0.73 16.42
C LYS A 21 -15.32 0.12 17.50
N ASN A 22 -14.11 0.59 17.22
CA ASN A 22 -13.34 1.44 18.12
C ASN A 22 -13.62 2.94 17.93
N LYS A 23 -14.63 3.32 17.13
CA LYS A 23 -15.02 4.71 16.88
C LYS A 23 -13.87 5.57 16.33
N ALA A 24 -12.98 4.95 15.55
CA ALA A 24 -11.94 5.68 14.83
C ALA A 24 -12.52 6.22 13.52
N ASP A 25 -12.34 7.52 13.28
CA ASP A 25 -12.70 8.13 12.02
C ASP A 25 -11.73 7.66 10.92
N TYR A 26 -12.28 7.04 9.88
CA TYR A 26 -11.51 6.57 8.75
C TYR A 26 -11.66 7.51 7.56
N ILE A 27 -10.65 8.37 7.38
CA ILE A 27 -10.63 9.39 6.33
C ILE A 27 -9.78 8.86 5.16
N LYS A 28 -10.41 8.70 3.99
CA LYS A 28 -9.77 8.17 2.79
C LYS A 28 -9.25 9.31 1.92
N GLY A 29 -7.93 9.49 1.89
CA GLY A 29 -7.29 10.54 1.11
C GLY A 29 -5.78 10.62 1.37
N TRP A 30 -5.14 11.59 0.74
CA TRP A 30 -3.73 11.89 0.95
C TRP A 30 -3.54 12.90 2.08
N GLY A 31 -2.91 12.47 3.17
CA GLY A 31 -2.62 13.32 4.32
C GLY A 31 -1.28 14.04 4.20
N LYS A 32 -1.25 15.34 4.49
CA LYS A 32 -0.03 16.16 4.55
C LYS A 32 -0.01 16.98 5.82
N ILE A 33 1.07 16.88 6.59
CA ILE A 33 1.30 17.74 7.76
C ILE A 33 1.68 19.12 7.25
N THR A 34 0.85 20.13 7.54
CA THR A 34 1.04 21.51 7.09
C THR A 34 1.70 22.38 8.16
N SER A 35 1.43 22.07 9.43
CA SER A 35 2.01 22.74 10.59
C SER A 35 1.86 21.86 11.84
N PRO A 36 2.50 22.19 12.99
CA PRO A 36 2.30 21.44 14.22
C PRO A 36 0.82 21.34 14.61
N GLY A 37 0.32 20.11 14.70
CA GLY A 37 -1.08 19.83 15.06
C GLY A 37 -2.09 20.02 13.92
N GLU A 38 -1.64 20.18 12.67
CA GLU A 38 -2.52 20.33 11.51
C GLU A 38 -2.16 19.36 10.37
N VAL A 39 -3.18 18.71 9.82
CA VAL A 39 -3.06 17.80 8.67
C VAL A 39 -4.10 18.17 7.62
N SER A 40 -3.66 18.56 6.42
CA SER A 40 -4.55 18.69 5.27
C SER A 40 -4.79 17.31 4.64
N VAL A 41 -6.01 17.05 4.19
CA VAL A 41 -6.38 15.82 3.48
C VAL A 41 -6.97 16.19 2.12
N ASP A 42 -6.32 15.70 1.07
CA ASP A 42 -6.91 15.62 -0.27
C ASP A 42 -7.69 14.30 -0.37
N GLY A 43 -9.01 14.38 -0.24
CA GLY A 43 -9.92 13.23 -0.23
C GLY A 43 -10.00 12.52 -1.58
N LEU A 44 -10.18 11.20 -1.55
CA LEU A 44 -10.36 10.41 -2.78
C LEU A 44 -11.63 10.77 -3.56
N ASP A 45 -12.59 11.41 -2.90
CA ASP A 45 -13.82 11.96 -3.48
C ASP A 45 -13.64 13.37 -4.07
N GLY A 46 -12.41 13.90 -4.06
CA GLY A 46 -12.09 15.25 -4.52
C GLY A 46 -12.30 16.33 -3.47
N THR A 47 -12.75 16.00 -2.25
CA THR A 47 -12.88 16.97 -1.17
C THR A 47 -11.51 17.39 -0.64
N LYS A 48 -11.44 18.60 -0.08
CA LYS A 48 -10.27 19.06 0.67
C LYS A 48 -10.70 19.42 2.08
N SER A 49 -9.99 18.91 3.06
CA SER A 49 -10.27 19.18 4.47
C SER A 49 -9.00 19.40 5.26
N THR A 50 -9.12 20.05 6.40
CA THR A 50 -8.02 20.28 7.34
C THR A 50 -8.43 19.75 8.69
N LEU A 51 -7.61 18.88 9.26
CA LEU A 51 -7.79 18.27 10.56
C LEU A 51 -6.88 18.97 11.57
N LYS A 52 -7.44 19.31 12.73
CA LYS A 52 -6.68 19.81 13.88
C LYS A 52 -6.56 18.70 14.92
N THR A 53 -5.34 18.46 15.39
CA THR A 53 -5.03 17.42 16.37
C THR A 53 -3.96 17.89 17.34
N LYS A 54 -3.88 17.25 18.50
CA LYS A 54 -2.80 17.49 19.47
C LYS A 54 -1.54 16.70 19.12
N ASN A 55 -1.70 15.49 18.60
CA ASN A 55 -0.62 14.55 18.33
C ASN A 55 -0.76 13.97 16.93
N ILE A 56 0.38 13.68 16.29
CA ILE A 56 0.45 13.08 14.96
C ILE A 56 1.40 11.88 15.05
N ILE A 57 0.95 10.73 14.55
CA ILE A 57 1.77 9.52 14.40
C ILE A 57 1.97 9.29 12.90
N ILE A 58 3.22 9.25 12.45
CA ILE A 58 3.57 9.00 11.05
C ILE A 58 3.72 7.49 10.84
N ALA A 59 2.91 6.94 9.95
CA ALA A 59 2.88 5.50 9.63
C ALA A 59 2.72 5.27 8.11
N THR A 60 3.49 6.01 7.29
CA THR A 60 3.39 5.99 5.81
C THR A 60 4.03 4.78 5.14
N GLY A 61 4.74 3.93 5.89
CA GLY A 61 5.38 2.72 5.35
C GLY A 61 6.59 3.01 4.47
N SER A 62 6.83 2.13 3.49
CA SER A 62 7.96 2.16 2.55
C SER A 62 7.52 1.68 1.16
N GLU A 63 8.35 1.89 0.15
CA GLU A 63 8.11 1.47 -1.23
C GLU A 63 9.27 0.62 -1.79
N PRO A 64 9.05 -0.20 -2.83
CA PRO A 64 10.11 -0.95 -3.48
C PRO A 64 11.23 -0.02 -3.97
N SER A 65 12.48 -0.36 -3.66
CA SER A 65 13.62 0.44 -4.08
C SER A 65 13.86 0.28 -5.59
N PRO A 66 13.99 1.38 -6.36
CA PRO A 66 14.29 1.30 -7.78
C PRO A 66 15.68 0.71 -8.01
N PHE A 67 15.82 -0.12 -9.04
CA PHE A 67 17.11 -0.68 -9.42
C PHE A 67 17.76 0.18 -10.51
N PRO A 68 19.01 0.65 -10.34
CA PRO A 68 19.66 1.49 -11.34
C PRO A 68 19.72 0.83 -12.72
N GLY A 69 19.33 1.57 -13.76
CA GLY A 69 19.39 1.10 -15.15
C GLY A 69 18.28 0.13 -15.56
N ILE A 70 17.28 -0.09 -14.71
CA ILE A 70 16.12 -0.93 -15.03
C ILE A 70 14.84 -0.12 -14.80
N GLU A 71 14.00 -0.04 -15.84
CA GLU A 71 12.65 0.50 -15.72
C GLU A 71 11.67 -0.62 -15.36
N ILE A 72 10.82 -0.36 -14.37
CA ILE A 72 9.79 -1.28 -13.91
C ILE A 72 8.51 -0.97 -14.70
N ASP A 73 8.01 -1.95 -15.45
CA ASP A 73 6.80 -1.83 -16.27
C ASP A 73 5.58 -2.57 -15.67
N GLU A 74 5.79 -3.31 -14.59
CA GLU A 74 4.81 -4.19 -13.92
C GLU A 74 4.16 -5.21 -14.89
N LYS A 75 4.83 -5.55 -15.99
CA LYS A 75 4.41 -6.56 -16.98
C LYS A 75 5.47 -7.64 -17.19
N VAL A 76 6.70 -7.23 -17.50
CA VAL A 76 7.86 -8.11 -17.69
C VAL A 76 8.86 -7.89 -16.56
N VAL A 77 9.14 -6.63 -16.24
CA VAL A 77 9.97 -6.24 -15.10
C VAL A 77 9.04 -5.76 -14.00
N VAL A 78 8.88 -6.60 -12.98
CA VAL A 78 7.88 -6.43 -11.93
C VAL A 78 8.52 -6.24 -10.57
N THR A 79 7.82 -5.53 -9.68
CA THR A 79 8.14 -5.58 -8.23
C THR A 79 7.48 -6.80 -7.60
N SER A 80 7.62 -6.95 -6.28
CA SER A 80 6.83 -7.92 -5.51
C SER A 80 5.32 -7.75 -5.71
N THR A 81 4.83 -6.54 -6.00
CA THR A 81 3.42 -6.28 -6.26
C THR A 81 2.94 -6.93 -7.56
N GLY A 82 3.66 -6.73 -8.66
CA GLY A 82 3.36 -7.36 -9.95
C GLY A 82 3.59 -8.87 -9.91
N ALA A 83 4.66 -9.34 -9.25
CA ALA A 83 4.95 -10.77 -9.09
C ALA A 83 3.79 -11.55 -8.42
N LEU A 84 3.15 -10.96 -7.41
CA LEU A 84 1.98 -11.56 -6.75
C LEU A 84 0.72 -11.61 -7.64
N SER A 85 0.74 -10.96 -8.80
CA SER A 85 -0.42 -10.77 -9.69
C SER A 85 -0.18 -11.29 -11.11
N LEU A 86 0.85 -12.13 -11.30
CA LEU A 86 1.12 -12.79 -12.57
C LEU A 86 -0.09 -13.61 -13.05
N GLU A 87 -0.46 -13.41 -14.31
CA GLU A 87 -1.61 -14.11 -14.93
C GLU A 87 -1.30 -15.58 -15.22
N LYS A 88 -0.02 -15.89 -15.49
CA LYS A 88 0.48 -17.23 -15.80
C LYS A 88 1.83 -17.46 -15.15
N ILE A 89 2.19 -18.74 -14.98
CA ILE A 89 3.51 -19.14 -14.49
C ILE A 89 4.53 -18.82 -15.61
N PRO A 90 5.61 -18.09 -15.32
CA PRO A 90 6.65 -17.81 -16.30
C PRO A 90 7.49 -19.07 -16.55
N GLU A 91 7.97 -19.26 -17.79
CA GLU A 91 8.89 -20.36 -18.13
C GLU A 91 10.28 -20.17 -17.50
N SER A 92 10.69 -18.91 -17.34
CA SER A 92 11.92 -18.53 -16.64
C SER A 92 11.66 -17.30 -15.77
N LEU A 93 12.24 -17.29 -14.57
CA LEU A 93 12.11 -16.20 -13.61
C LEU A 93 13.51 -15.82 -13.12
N ILE A 94 13.83 -14.52 -13.20
CA ILE A 94 15.05 -13.95 -12.65
C ILE A 94 14.65 -13.10 -11.45
N VAL A 95 15.29 -13.36 -10.30
CA VAL A 95 15.12 -12.58 -9.07
C VAL A 95 16.37 -11.74 -8.84
N ILE A 96 16.20 -10.42 -8.80
CA ILE A 96 17.29 -9.48 -8.52
C ILE A 96 17.21 -9.08 -7.04
N GLY A 97 18.18 -9.57 -6.26
CA GLY A 97 18.29 -9.34 -4.82
C GLY A 97 17.86 -10.56 -3.99
N GLY A 98 18.79 -11.10 -3.20
CA GLY A 98 18.59 -12.27 -2.34
C GLY A 98 17.94 -11.96 -0.98
N GLY A 99 17.07 -10.96 -0.93
CA GLY A 99 16.31 -10.63 0.27
C GLY A 99 15.16 -11.60 0.51
N VAL A 100 14.57 -11.58 1.70
CA VAL A 100 13.48 -12.47 2.11
C VAL A 100 12.35 -12.53 1.08
N ILE A 101 11.88 -11.37 0.61
CA ILE A 101 10.80 -11.27 -0.38
C ILE A 101 11.15 -12.03 -1.66
N GLY A 102 12.38 -11.88 -2.17
CA GLY A 102 12.80 -12.54 -3.41
C GLY A 102 12.96 -14.06 -3.26
N LEU A 103 13.19 -14.55 -2.04
CA LEU A 103 13.30 -15.99 -1.75
C LEU A 103 11.94 -16.64 -1.44
N GLU A 104 10.97 -15.87 -0.96
CA GLU A 104 9.62 -16.35 -0.65
C GLU A 104 8.71 -16.43 -1.88
N LEU A 105 8.91 -15.52 -2.84
CA LEU A 105 8.16 -15.46 -4.10
C LEU A 105 8.62 -16.54 -5.09
#